data_AF-A0A0F7PU47-F1
#
_entry.id   AF-A0A0F7PU47-F1
#
_cell.length_a   1.000
_cell.length_b   1.000
_cell.length_c   1.000
_cell.angle_alpha   90.00
_cell.angle_beta   90.00
_cell.angle_gamma   90.00
#
_symmetry.space_group_name_H-M   'P 1'
#
loop_
_entity.id
_entity.type
_entity.pdbx_description
1 polymer ?
#
loop_
_entity_poly.entity_id
_entity_poly.type
_entity_poly.pdbx_seq_one_letter_code
_entity_poly.pdbx_strand_id
1 'polypeptide(L)'
;MKRMLIAIFSMLMAGPVVAQDGAPRIDDIVWFNIDSYCSFTRADHSFDYNDPESWRWVLFTNFPAEDGLDPIESPFMRIDGQLTQLAQTGIRPLDGGAVRSYQSHHADPYLVEVSLLEGERGMESSAFSGTITVSRNGASSEIAYKGDCGV
;
A
#
# COMPACT_ATOMS: atom_id res chain seq x y z
N MET A 1 14.35 4.96 -58.78
CA MET A 1 15.00 4.35 -57.60
C MET A 1 14.18 4.72 -56.37
N LYS A 2 13.33 3.81 -55.88
CA LYS A 2 12.39 4.07 -54.78
C LYS A 2 12.82 3.23 -53.57
N ARG A 3 13.28 3.90 -52.51
CA ARG A 3 13.80 3.27 -51.28
C ARG A 3 12.61 2.81 -50.44
N MET A 4 12.56 1.53 -50.10
CA MET A 4 11.62 0.95 -49.16
C MET A 4 12.29 0.94 -47.78
N LEU A 5 11.75 1.71 -46.84
CA LEU A 5 12.10 1.63 -45.42
C LEU A 5 11.27 0.51 -44.79
N ILE A 6 11.95 -0.45 -44.18
CA ILE A 6 11.34 -1.50 -43.34
C ILE A 6 11.41 -0.98 -41.90
N ALA A 7 10.25 -0.69 -41.31
CA ALA A 7 10.11 -0.41 -39.89
C ALA A 7 9.94 -1.74 -39.14
N ILE A 8 10.87 -2.05 -38.23
CA ILE A 8 10.77 -3.19 -37.32
C ILE A 8 9.97 -2.72 -36.11
N PHE A 9 8.75 -3.24 -35.96
CA PHE A 9 7.92 -3.05 -34.78
C PHE A 9 8.36 -4.09 -33.72
N SER A 10 9.10 -3.66 -32.70
CA SER A 10 9.39 -4.48 -31.54
C SER A 10 8.15 -4.57 -30.65
N MET A 11 7.43 -5.69 -30.72
CA MET A 11 6.38 -6.03 -29.76
C MET A 11 7.03 -6.36 -28.41
N LEU A 12 6.96 -5.41 -27.47
CA LEU A 12 7.14 -5.68 -26.05
C LEU A 12 5.94 -6.50 -25.57
N MET A 13 6.14 -7.80 -25.39
CA MET A 13 5.18 -8.69 -24.77
C MET A 13 5.12 -8.39 -23.27
N ALA A 14 4.11 -7.63 -22.84
CA ALA A 14 3.70 -7.59 -21.45
C ALA A 14 3.02 -8.94 -21.12
N GLY A 15 3.77 -9.84 -20.48
CA GLY A 15 3.22 -11.12 -20.02
C GLY A 15 2.20 -10.92 -18.89
N PRO A 16 1.20 -11.81 -18.75
CA PRO A 16 0.24 -11.74 -17.66
C PRO A 16 0.95 -12.02 -16.33
N VAL A 17 0.68 -11.18 -15.33
CA VAL A 17 1.08 -11.43 -13.93
C VAL A 17 0.29 -12.63 -13.43
N VAL A 18 0.92 -13.80 -13.42
CA VAL A 18 0.37 -14.99 -12.77
C VAL A 18 0.61 -14.81 -11.27
N ALA A 19 -0.46 -14.79 -10.47
CA ALA A 19 -0.34 -14.85 -9.02
C ALA A 19 0.51 -16.08 -8.65
N GLN A 20 1.66 -15.87 -8.00
CA GLN A 20 2.54 -16.97 -7.60
C GLN A 20 1.83 -17.78 -6.51
N ASP A 21 1.73 -19.10 -6.68
CA ASP A 21 1.24 -19.99 -5.62
C ASP A 21 2.03 -19.71 -4.32
N GLY A 22 1.32 -19.42 -3.24
CA GLY A 22 1.91 -19.07 -1.94
C GLY A 22 2.25 -17.59 -1.74
N ALA A 23 1.89 -16.70 -2.68
CA ALA A 23 1.98 -15.26 -2.46
C ALA A 23 1.07 -14.82 -1.29
N PRO A 24 1.55 -13.99 -0.35
CA PRO A 24 0.73 -13.48 0.75
C PRO A 24 -0.50 -12.73 0.24
N ARG A 25 -1.68 -12.96 0.81
CA ARG A 25 -2.89 -12.22 0.44
C ARG A 25 -2.99 -10.93 1.23
N ILE A 26 -3.11 -9.80 0.54
CA ILE A 26 -3.44 -8.50 1.14
C ILE A 26 -4.96 -8.39 1.19
N ASP A 27 -5.50 -8.40 2.41
CA ASP A 27 -6.94 -8.42 2.68
C ASP A 27 -7.45 -7.05 3.14
N ASP A 28 -8.74 -6.81 2.90
CA ASP A 28 -9.40 -5.61 3.42
C ASP A 28 -9.72 -5.78 4.92
N ILE A 29 -9.59 -4.68 5.65
CA ILE A 29 -10.01 -4.47 7.02
C ILE A 29 -11.34 -3.72 6.95
N VAL A 30 -12.43 -4.37 7.38
CA VAL A 30 -13.72 -3.71 7.52
C VAL A 30 -13.80 -3.08 8.90
N TRP A 31 -13.78 -1.75 8.96
CA TRP A 31 -13.87 -1.01 10.22
C TRP A 31 -14.64 0.29 10.00
N PHE A 32 -15.91 0.28 10.42
CA PHE A 32 -16.79 1.45 10.38
C PHE A 32 -16.38 2.48 11.44
N ASN A 33 -16.42 3.78 11.08
CA ASN A 33 -16.02 4.89 11.95
C ASN A 33 -14.60 4.72 12.52
N ILE A 34 -13.65 4.32 11.66
CA ILE A 34 -12.26 4.24 12.06
C ILE A 34 -11.75 5.63 12.48
N ASP A 35 -11.09 5.68 13.63
CA ASP A 35 -10.43 6.87 14.17
C ASP A 35 -8.91 6.62 14.01
N SER A 36 -8.38 7.02 12.86
CA SER A 36 -7.01 6.70 12.42
C SER A 36 -6.28 7.94 11.94
N TYR A 37 -4.95 7.97 12.12
CA TYR A 37 -4.14 9.04 11.53
C TYR A 37 -3.94 8.85 10.02
N CYS A 38 -3.57 7.64 9.57
CA CYS A 38 -3.54 7.28 8.16
C CYS A 38 -4.58 6.19 7.88
N SER A 39 -5.29 6.32 6.76
CA SER A 39 -6.22 5.30 6.28
C SER A 39 -6.12 5.13 4.77
N PHE A 40 -5.73 3.94 4.33
CA PHE A 40 -5.52 3.63 2.91
C PHE A 40 -6.52 2.58 2.43
N THR A 41 -7.03 2.79 1.23
CA THR A 41 -7.95 1.90 0.49
C THR A 41 -7.29 1.44 -0.80
N ARG A 42 -7.83 0.39 -1.43
CA ARG A 42 -7.39 0.03 -2.80
C ARG A 42 -7.62 1.21 -3.76
N ALA A 43 -6.75 1.39 -4.73
CA ALA A 43 -6.84 2.54 -5.64
C ALA A 43 -8.17 2.60 -6.42
N ASP A 44 -8.72 1.44 -6.78
CA ASP A 44 -9.99 1.26 -7.48
C ASP A 44 -11.22 1.30 -6.56
N HIS A 45 -11.02 1.34 -5.25
CA HIS A 45 -12.11 1.41 -4.28
C HIS A 45 -12.80 2.78 -4.27
N SER A 46 -14.12 2.79 -4.10
CA SER A 46 -14.91 4.00 -3.91
C SER A 46 -15.42 4.03 -2.47
N PHE A 47 -15.10 5.13 -1.78
CA PHE A 47 -15.50 5.35 -0.40
C PHE A 47 -16.74 6.25 -0.33
N ASP A 48 -17.70 5.88 0.50
CA ASP A 48 -18.89 6.66 0.84
C ASP A 48 -19.11 6.65 2.35
N TYR A 49 -19.03 7.83 2.97
CA TYR A 49 -19.25 8.00 4.41
C TYR A 49 -20.59 7.43 4.90
N ASN A 50 -21.62 7.38 4.06
CA ASN A 50 -22.95 6.91 4.42
C ASN A 50 -23.18 5.42 4.13
N ASP A 51 -22.23 4.76 3.46
CA ASP A 51 -22.26 3.33 3.19
C ASP A 51 -21.20 2.61 4.02
N PRO A 52 -21.58 1.94 5.12
CA PRO A 52 -20.67 1.15 5.92
C PRO A 52 -19.85 0.16 5.08
N GLU A 53 -20.44 -0.48 4.06
CA GLU A 53 -19.74 -1.51 3.27
C GLU A 53 -18.53 -0.97 2.48
N SER A 54 -18.46 0.35 2.31
CA SER A 54 -17.34 1.05 1.69
C SER A 54 -16.17 1.34 2.66
N TRP A 55 -16.31 1.09 3.97
CA TRP A 55 -15.24 1.31 4.97
C TRP A 55 -14.25 0.12 4.98
N ARG A 56 -13.49 0.00 3.88
CA ARG A 56 -12.56 -1.10 3.60
C ARG A 56 -11.15 -0.58 3.45
N TRP A 57 -10.31 -0.91 4.41
CA TRP A 57 -8.95 -0.40 4.52
C TRP A 57 -7.93 -1.51 4.22
N VAL A 58 -6.86 -1.20 3.51
CA VAL A 58 -5.74 -2.14 3.30
C VAL A 58 -4.59 -1.89 4.25
N LEU A 59 -4.49 -0.67 4.78
CA LEU A 59 -3.53 -0.25 5.79
C LEU A 59 -4.13 0.93 6.57
N PHE A 60 -3.94 0.94 7.90
CA PHE A 60 -4.23 2.10 8.72
C PHE A 60 -3.19 2.29 9.83
N THR A 61 -3.18 3.47 10.44
CA THR A 61 -2.38 3.78 11.63
C THR A 61 -3.27 4.43 12.70
N ASN A 62 -2.97 4.20 13.98
CA ASN A 62 -3.68 4.88 15.06
C ASN A 62 -3.25 6.35 15.17
N PHE A 63 -4.01 7.19 15.88
CA PHE A 63 -3.54 8.51 16.26
C PHE A 63 -2.23 8.46 17.08
N PRO A 64 -1.37 9.48 16.97
CA PRO A 64 -0.14 9.54 17.75
C PRO A 64 -0.49 9.57 19.24
N ALA A 65 0.21 8.77 20.04
CA ALA A 65 0.24 8.98 21.49
C ALA A 65 1.15 10.19 21.78
N GLU A 66 0.88 10.95 22.85
CA GLU A 66 1.63 12.18 23.19
C GLU A 66 3.16 11.98 23.20
N ASP A 67 3.63 10.80 23.63
CA ASP A 67 5.04 10.40 23.65
C ASP A 67 5.32 9.12 22.82
N GLY A 68 4.46 8.85 21.83
CA GLY A 68 4.52 7.65 21.00
C GLY A 68 5.47 7.75 19.80
N LEU A 69 5.69 6.61 19.13
CA LEU A 69 6.23 6.60 17.77
C LEU A 69 5.30 7.37 16.82
N ASP A 70 5.85 7.90 15.74
CA ASP A 70 5.02 8.43 14.65
C ASP A 70 4.08 7.31 14.19
N PRO A 71 2.76 7.53 14.12
CA PRO A 71 1.78 6.53 13.69
C PRO A 71 2.19 5.71 12.49
N ILE A 72 2.83 6.34 11.50
CA ILE A 72 3.21 5.67 10.25
C ILE A 72 4.38 4.70 10.41
N GLU A 73 5.05 4.69 11.56
CA GLU A 73 6.11 3.74 11.90
C GLU A 73 5.56 2.38 12.37
N SER A 74 4.29 2.33 12.78
CA SER A 74 3.65 1.08 13.21
C SER A 74 2.23 0.89 12.66
N PRO A 75 2.10 0.72 11.33
CA PRO A 75 0.81 0.51 10.71
C PRO A 75 0.25 -0.88 10.97
N PHE A 76 -1.04 -1.02 10.74
CA PHE A 76 -1.79 -2.27 10.78
C PHE A 76 -2.27 -2.65 9.38
N MET A 77 -2.13 -3.92 9.04
CA MET A 77 -2.63 -4.51 7.79
C MET A 77 -3.31 -5.84 8.07
N ARG A 78 -4.20 -6.30 7.18
CA ARG A 78 -4.65 -7.69 7.19
C ARG A 78 -3.90 -8.48 6.12
N ILE A 79 -3.12 -9.48 6.55
CA ILE A 79 -2.32 -10.33 5.67
C ILE A 79 -2.72 -11.78 5.94
N ASP A 80 -3.12 -12.51 4.90
CA ASP A 80 -3.62 -13.89 4.98
C ASP A 80 -4.73 -14.08 6.04
N GLY A 81 -5.65 -13.11 6.10
CA GLY A 81 -6.78 -13.08 7.02
C GLY A 81 -6.45 -12.64 8.45
N GLN A 82 -5.18 -12.40 8.78
CA GLN A 82 -4.75 -12.00 10.12
C GLN A 82 -4.47 -10.50 10.18
N LEU A 83 -5.02 -9.82 11.19
CA LEU A 83 -4.65 -8.43 11.47
C LEU A 83 -3.26 -8.41 12.11
N THR A 84 -2.32 -7.75 11.45
CA THR A 84 -0.91 -7.73 11.78
C THR A 84 -0.46 -6.30 12.00
N GLN A 85 0.12 -6.04 13.15
CA GLN A 85 0.90 -4.82 13.39
C GLN A 85 2.29 -5.00 12.78
N LEU A 86 2.76 -3.96 12.10
CA LEU A 86 4.05 -3.91 11.46
C LEU A 86 5.00 -2.98 12.23
N ALA A 87 6.29 -3.22 12.11
CA ALA A 87 7.34 -2.34 12.61
C ALA A 87 8.18 -1.83 11.44
N GLN A 88 8.40 -0.51 11.37
CA GLN A 88 9.23 0.08 10.33
C GLN A 88 10.69 -0.37 10.47
N THR A 89 11.28 -0.78 9.36
CA THR A 89 12.68 -1.25 9.26
C THR A 89 13.54 -0.34 8.38
N GLY A 90 12.94 0.53 7.57
CA GLY A 90 13.69 1.46 6.73
C GLY A 90 12.83 2.48 6.00
N ILE A 91 13.50 3.52 5.53
CA ILE A 91 12.94 4.54 4.65
C ILE A 91 13.96 4.79 3.54
N ARG A 92 13.51 4.79 2.29
CA ARG A 92 14.31 5.19 1.13
C ARG A 92 13.60 6.31 0.36
N PRO A 93 14.31 7.37 -0.07
CA PRO A 93 13.71 8.42 -0.89
C PRO A 93 13.16 7.87 -2.21
N LEU A 94 12.07 8.49 -2.69
CA LEU A 94 11.49 8.29 -4.01
C LEU A 94 11.16 9.66 -4.60
N ASP A 95 11.20 9.82 -5.91
CA ASP A 95 10.76 11.08 -6.52
C ASP A 95 9.27 11.31 -6.18
N GLY A 96 8.96 12.48 -5.62
CA GLY A 96 7.61 12.79 -5.12
C GLY A 96 7.20 12.09 -3.82
N GLY A 97 8.11 11.45 -3.08
CA GLY A 97 7.79 10.85 -1.79
C GLY A 97 8.86 9.93 -1.20
N ALA A 98 8.45 8.77 -0.68
CA ALA A 98 9.36 7.78 -0.09
C ALA A 98 8.83 6.36 -0.24
N VAL A 99 9.71 5.37 -0.11
CA VAL A 99 9.29 4.01 0.21
C VAL A 99 9.65 3.70 1.65
N ARG A 100 8.67 3.22 2.40
CA ARG A 100 8.84 2.73 3.76
C ARG A 100 8.81 1.20 3.75
N SER A 101 9.77 0.60 4.44
CA SER A 101 9.88 -0.84 4.60
C SER A 101 9.45 -1.21 6.02
N TYR A 102 8.69 -2.30 6.15
CA TYR A 102 8.18 -2.80 7.40
C TYR A 102 8.32 -4.32 7.51
N GLN A 103 8.22 -4.81 8.74
CA GLN A 103 8.29 -6.22 9.07
C GLN A 103 7.23 -6.59 10.11
N SER A 104 6.58 -7.74 9.93
CA SER A 104 5.70 -8.32 10.96
C SER A 104 6.51 -9.00 12.08
N HIS A 105 5.93 -9.14 13.27
CA HIS A 105 6.60 -9.74 14.43
C HIS A 105 6.64 -11.29 14.46
N HIS A 106 6.29 -11.97 13.37
CA HIS A 106 6.34 -13.43 13.29
C HIS A 106 7.78 -13.96 13.19
N ALA A 107 8.01 -15.21 13.63
CA ALA A 107 9.31 -15.88 13.53
C ALA A 107 9.79 -16.03 12.07
N ASP A 108 8.84 -16.23 11.14
CA ASP A 108 9.02 -16.08 9.71
C ASP A 108 8.17 -14.88 9.27
N PRO A 109 8.78 -13.71 9.07
CA PRO A 109 8.07 -12.44 8.97
C PRO A 109 7.56 -12.17 7.55
N TYR A 110 6.40 -11.51 7.44
CA TYR A 110 6.08 -10.73 6.25
C TYR A 110 7.01 -9.52 6.15
N LEU A 111 7.51 -9.29 4.94
CA LEU A 111 8.21 -8.07 4.57
C LEU A 111 7.27 -7.21 3.73
N VAL A 112 7.08 -5.96 4.14
CA VAL A 112 6.15 -5.04 3.49
C VAL A 112 6.91 -3.82 2.99
N GLU A 113 6.72 -3.45 1.73
CA GLU A 113 7.14 -2.15 1.20
C GLU A 113 5.91 -1.33 0.85
N VAL A 114 5.89 -0.07 1.28
CA VAL A 114 4.84 0.90 0.95
C VAL A 114 5.48 2.08 0.25
N SER A 115 5.18 2.25 -1.04
CA SER A 115 5.51 3.49 -1.74
C SER A 115 4.48 4.56 -1.39
N LEU A 116 4.94 5.66 -0.82
CA LEU A 116 4.15 6.82 -0.39
C LEU A 116 4.49 7.97 -1.32
N LEU A 117 3.67 8.14 -2.36
CA LEU A 117 3.71 9.29 -3.25
C LEU A 117 2.79 10.36 -2.69
N GLU A 118 3.34 11.57 -2.50
CA GLU A 118 2.58 12.71 -2.01
C GLU A 118 1.59 13.21 -3.06
N GLY A 119 0.36 13.49 -2.63
CA GLY A 119 -0.70 14.07 -3.44
C GLY A 119 -1.06 15.49 -3.00
N GLU A 120 -2.34 15.83 -3.14
CA GLU A 120 -2.88 17.10 -2.66
C GLU A 120 -2.72 17.25 -1.15
N ARG A 121 -2.39 18.47 -0.71
CA ARG A 121 -2.27 18.80 0.72
C ARG A 121 -3.40 19.73 1.12
N GLY A 122 -4.18 19.30 2.12
CA GLY A 122 -5.21 20.09 2.77
C GLY A 122 -4.70 20.76 4.04
N MET A 123 -5.62 21.37 4.78
CA MET A 123 -5.34 21.99 6.09
C MET A 123 -5.14 20.95 7.20
N GLU A 124 -5.87 19.85 7.09
CA GLU A 124 -6.08 18.85 8.13
C GLU A 124 -5.48 17.48 7.72
N SER A 125 -5.42 17.21 6.42
CA SER A 125 -4.86 15.98 5.87
C SER A 125 -4.03 16.19 4.62
N SER A 126 -3.18 15.21 4.31
CA SER A 126 -2.44 15.10 3.05
C SER A 126 -2.81 13.79 2.36
N ALA A 127 -3.11 13.88 1.07
CA ALA A 127 -3.39 12.71 0.24
C ALA A 127 -2.10 11.96 -0.11
N PHE A 128 -2.21 10.64 -0.17
CA PHE A 128 -1.14 9.73 -0.57
C PHE A 128 -1.68 8.68 -1.54
N SER A 129 -0.78 8.20 -2.39
CA SER A 129 -1.03 7.06 -3.25
C SER A 129 0.24 6.25 -3.45
N GLY A 130 0.11 5.07 -4.04
CA GLY A 130 1.26 4.27 -4.44
C GLY A 130 0.92 2.80 -4.46
N THR A 131 1.90 1.99 -4.07
CA THR A 131 1.81 0.53 -4.02
C THR A 131 2.16 0.00 -2.64
N ILE A 132 1.50 -1.09 -2.26
CA ILE A 132 1.87 -1.91 -1.12
C ILE A 132 2.25 -3.27 -1.66
N THR A 133 3.50 -3.67 -1.41
CA THR A 133 4.03 -4.98 -1.75
C THR A 133 4.23 -5.78 -0.46
N VAL A 134 3.63 -6.96 -0.37
CA VAL A 134 3.83 -7.89 0.74
C VAL A 134 4.52 -9.13 0.22
N SER A 135 5.62 -9.51 0.85
CA SER A 135 6.42 -10.67 0.44
C SER A 135 6.75 -11.57 1.62
N ARG A 136 6.87 -12.86 1.31
CA ARG A 136 7.26 -13.91 2.25
C ARG A 136 7.76 -15.12 1.48
N ASN A 137 8.85 -15.74 1.94
CA ASN A 137 9.40 -16.97 1.36
C ASN A 137 9.63 -16.92 -0.17
N GLY A 138 10.00 -15.74 -0.69
CA GLY A 138 10.26 -15.53 -2.12
C GLY A 138 9.04 -15.34 -3.01
N ALA A 139 7.82 -15.39 -2.46
CA ALA A 139 6.59 -15.02 -3.14
C ALA A 139 6.12 -13.63 -2.70
N SER A 140 5.43 -12.90 -3.59
CA SER A 140 4.96 -11.55 -3.33
C SER A 140 3.61 -11.26 -3.94
N SER A 141 2.83 -10.42 -3.25
CA SER A 141 1.63 -9.77 -3.79
C SER A 141 1.81 -8.26 -3.74
N GLU A 142 1.13 -7.57 -4.66
CA GLU A 142 1.15 -6.12 -4.76
C GLU A 142 -0.26 -5.59 -5.01
N ILE A 143 -0.58 -4.45 -4.39
CA ILE A 143 -1.79 -3.68 -4.68
C ILE A 143 -1.44 -2.21 -4.85
N ALA A 144 -2.19 -1.51 -5.70
CA ALA A 144 -2.22 -0.06 -5.71
C ALA A 144 -3.18 0.45 -4.62
N TYR A 145 -2.84 1.56 -3.98
CA TYR A 145 -3.67 2.18 -2.94
C TYR A 145 -3.80 3.69 -3.13
N LYS A 146 -4.78 4.26 -2.43
CA LYS A 146 -4.95 5.69 -2.18
C LYS A 146 -5.50 5.92 -0.79
N GLY A 147 -5.27 7.10 -0.24
CA GLY A 147 -5.89 7.54 1.00
C GLY A 147 -5.21 8.78 1.52
N ASP A 148 -5.32 9.00 2.82
CA ASP A 148 -4.84 10.21 3.45
C ASP A 148 -4.19 9.92 4.80
N CYS A 149 -3.32 10.84 5.22
CA CYS A 149 -2.82 10.93 6.58
C CYS A 149 -3.12 12.34 7.12
N GLY A 150 -3.71 12.44 8.30
CA GLY A 150 -4.15 13.71 8.86
C GLY A 150 -5.06 13.55 10.07
N VAL A 151 -5.50 14.68 10.61
CA VAL A 151 -6.51 14.78 11.69
C VAL A 151 -7.77 15.42 11.15
#